data_AF-A0A7R8VV93-F1
#
_entry.id   AF-A0A7R8VV93-F1
#
_cell.length_a   1.000
_cell.length_b   1.000
_cell.length_c   1.000
_cell.angle_alpha   90.00
_cell.angle_beta   90.00
_cell.angle_gamma   90.00
#
_symmetry.space_group_name_H-M   'P 1'
#
loop_
_entity.id
_entity.type
_entity.pdbx_description
1 polymer ?
#
loop_
_entity_poly.entity_id
_entity_poly.type
_entity_poly.pdbx_seq_one_letter_code
_entity_poly.pdbx_strand_id
1 'polypeptide(L)'
;MDVEHLELEAKATATKHVINMLQRPEQLEKVEQYKRRVVRKKASVEAMLKTAMQSQLDGVRVGLNQLQSALHDMQEIKQNLKWIEESFSSVPALNSKLQDVREENMRHSQYVTAMENLKHIFTVPESVEKTKQWINEGKLLHTHQCLTDLENSRDDLLYELYKLPNQAPADKIMLKAYFEDVEGLSQLLEKQLRLVVSRTLNTLRKEPTEIVTALRIIEREEKADAFALQRQRQSGFLPPGRPKRWREKALEVLEKSVAQRIEGTQVDERADDKMWLVRYLELTRQLILEDLRVVKTLCVPCFPPQYDIVNKFVNMYHTCLSAHVSH
;
A
#
# COMPACT_ATOMS: atom_id res chain seq x y z
N MET A 1 32.37 -43.24 -28.43
CA MET A 1 33.70 -43.21 -27.78
C MET A 1 34.02 -44.64 -27.43
N ASP A 2 35.05 -45.19 -28.07
CA ASP A 2 35.35 -46.62 -27.96
C ASP A 2 36.04 -46.90 -26.62
N VAL A 3 35.44 -47.77 -25.81
CA VAL A 3 35.89 -48.06 -24.43
C VAL A 3 37.29 -48.65 -24.45
N GLU A 4 37.60 -49.45 -25.49
CA GLU A 4 38.91 -50.09 -25.67
C GLU A 4 40.03 -49.07 -25.89
N HIS A 5 39.77 -47.99 -26.64
CA HIS A 5 40.76 -46.94 -26.88
C HIS A 5 41.08 -46.15 -25.60
N LEU A 6 40.06 -45.85 -24.79
CA LEU A 6 40.23 -45.17 -23.50
C LEU A 6 40.99 -46.04 -22.49
N GLU A 7 40.77 -47.36 -22.51
CA GLU A 7 41.56 -48.29 -21.68
C GLU A 7 43.04 -48.30 -22.07
N LEU A 8 43.34 -48.34 -23.37
CA LEU A 8 44.71 -48.34 -23.87
C LEU A 8 45.45 -47.05 -23.50
N GLU A 9 44.79 -45.90 -23.66
CA GLU A 9 45.33 -44.60 -23.29
C GLU A 9 45.54 -44.46 -21.77
N ALA A 10 44.59 -44.95 -20.97
CA ALA A 10 44.72 -44.99 -19.52
C ALA A 10 45.88 -45.89 -19.06
N LYS A 11 46.05 -47.07 -19.66
CA LYS A 11 47.18 -47.99 -19.39
C LYS A 11 48.52 -47.35 -19.77
N ALA A 12 48.60 -46.72 -20.94
CA ALA A 12 49.81 -46.03 -21.39
C ALA A 12 50.20 -44.87 -20.44
N THR A 13 49.22 -44.09 -19.99
CA THR A 13 49.41 -42.96 -19.07
C THR A 13 49.80 -43.45 -17.67
N ALA A 14 49.15 -44.50 -17.17
CA ALA A 14 49.50 -45.14 -15.90
C ALA A 14 50.94 -45.68 -15.92
N THR A 15 51.34 -46.30 -17.03
CA THR A 15 52.70 -46.82 -17.22
C THR A 15 53.74 -45.70 -17.14
N LYS A 16 53.53 -44.59 -17.87
CA LYS A 16 54.39 -43.39 -17.79
C LYS A 16 54.44 -42.81 -16.36
N HIS A 17 53.32 -42.80 -15.66
CA HIS A 17 53.24 -42.28 -14.29
C HIS A 17 54.01 -43.15 -13.28
N VAL A 18 53.96 -44.48 -13.42
CA VAL A 18 54.71 -45.42 -12.58
C VAL A 18 56.22 -45.32 -12.84
N ILE A 19 56.64 -45.25 -14.12
CA ILE A 19 58.05 -45.05 -14.50
C ILE A 19 58.60 -43.76 -13.87
N ASN A 20 57.84 -42.66 -13.91
CA ASN A 20 58.26 -41.40 -13.32
C ASN A 20 58.31 -41.42 -11.78
N MET A 21 57.54 -42.29 -11.11
CA MET A 21 57.50 -42.38 -9.64
C MET A 21 58.59 -43.28 -9.04
N LEU A 22 59.13 -44.24 -9.80
CA LEU A 22 60.09 -45.25 -9.33
C LEU A 22 61.40 -45.18 -10.12
N GLN A 23 62.11 -44.04 -10.03
CA GLN A 23 63.36 -43.80 -10.76
C GLN A 23 64.61 -44.35 -10.04
N ARG A 24 64.55 -44.57 -8.72
CA ARG A 24 65.68 -45.06 -7.91
C ARG A 24 65.31 -46.31 -7.09
N PRO A 25 66.23 -47.26 -6.84
CA PRO A 25 65.94 -48.51 -6.12
C PRO A 25 65.39 -48.31 -4.69
N GLU A 26 65.87 -47.29 -3.97
CA GLU A 26 65.43 -46.93 -2.61
C GLU A 26 63.94 -46.53 -2.54
N GLN A 27 63.33 -46.15 -3.66
CA GLN A 27 61.91 -45.76 -3.73
C GLN A 27 60.96 -46.96 -3.73
N LEU A 28 61.48 -48.18 -3.91
CA LEU A 28 60.71 -49.42 -3.88
C LEU A 28 60.09 -49.71 -2.50
N GLU A 29 60.72 -49.23 -1.41
CA GLU A 29 60.16 -49.37 -0.04
C GLU A 29 58.84 -48.61 0.13
N LYS A 30 58.62 -47.54 -0.64
CA LYS A 30 57.41 -46.69 -0.59
C LYS A 30 56.26 -47.22 -1.46
N VAL A 31 56.46 -48.30 -2.22
CA VAL A 31 55.47 -48.87 -3.15
C VAL A 31 54.19 -49.26 -2.43
N GLU A 32 54.29 -49.85 -1.23
CA GLU A 32 53.11 -50.26 -0.45
C GLU A 32 52.27 -49.04 -0.01
N GLN A 33 52.91 -47.92 0.32
CA GLN A 33 52.21 -46.66 0.62
C GLN A 33 51.53 -46.07 -0.63
N TYR A 34 52.21 -46.09 -1.79
CA TYR A 34 51.63 -45.64 -3.05
C TYR A 34 50.45 -46.52 -3.49
N LYS A 35 50.56 -47.85 -3.35
CA LYS A 35 49.49 -48.80 -3.61
C LYS A 35 48.27 -48.49 -2.75
N ARG A 36 48.44 -48.29 -1.43
CA ARG A 36 47.34 -47.89 -0.53
C ARG A 36 46.70 -46.57 -0.95
N ARG A 37 47.50 -45.57 -1.38
CA ARG A 37 46.98 -44.28 -1.86
C ARG A 37 46.18 -44.44 -3.16
N VAL A 38 46.66 -45.23 -4.11
CA VAL A 38 45.96 -45.50 -5.38
C VAL A 38 44.67 -46.28 -5.13
N VAL A 39 44.69 -47.29 -4.25
CA VAL A 39 43.49 -48.04 -3.85
C VAL A 39 42.45 -47.13 -3.21
N ARG A 40 42.85 -46.22 -2.30
CA ARG A 40 41.93 -45.23 -1.72
C ARG A 40 41.35 -44.28 -2.77
N LYS A 41 42.18 -43.77 -3.68
CA LYS A 41 41.72 -42.91 -4.79
C LYS A 41 40.75 -43.66 -5.71
N LYS A 42 41.05 -44.91 -6.07
CA LYS A 42 40.19 -45.78 -6.87
C LYS A 42 38.84 -45.99 -6.18
N ALA A 43 38.83 -46.37 -4.90
CA ALA A 43 37.60 -46.55 -4.14
C ALA A 43 36.76 -45.26 -4.04
N SER A 44 37.41 -44.10 -3.88
CA SER A 44 36.73 -42.81 -3.88
C SER A 44 36.12 -42.46 -5.24
N VAL A 45 36.85 -42.67 -6.34
CA VAL A 45 36.35 -42.43 -7.71
C VAL A 45 35.22 -43.40 -8.04
N GLU A 46 35.34 -44.68 -7.69
CA GLU A 46 34.28 -45.67 -7.88
C GLU A 46 33.02 -45.31 -7.08
N ALA A 47 33.16 -44.84 -5.83
CA ALA A 47 32.03 -44.37 -5.04
C ALA A 47 31.37 -43.13 -5.68
N MET A 48 32.17 -42.14 -6.09
CA MET A 48 31.65 -40.94 -6.78
C MET A 48 30.95 -41.29 -8.09
N LEU A 49 31.51 -42.20 -8.90
CA LEU A 49 30.90 -42.65 -10.16
C LEU A 49 29.60 -43.41 -9.89
N LYS A 50 29.54 -44.29 -8.89
CA LYS A 50 28.30 -44.98 -8.50
C LYS A 50 27.22 -43.99 -8.07
N THR A 51 27.56 -43.02 -7.22
CA THR A 51 26.62 -41.98 -6.78
C THR A 51 26.16 -41.11 -7.95
N ALA A 52 27.07 -40.71 -8.84
CA ALA A 52 26.74 -39.91 -10.02
C ALA A 52 25.86 -40.68 -11.01
N MET A 53 26.18 -41.94 -11.30
CA MET A 53 25.36 -42.80 -12.16
C MET A 53 23.98 -43.04 -11.57
N GLN A 54 23.90 -43.32 -10.26
CA GLN A 54 22.63 -43.50 -9.56
C GLN A 54 21.79 -42.22 -9.63
N SER A 55 22.38 -41.06 -9.36
CA SER A 55 21.69 -39.76 -9.46
C SER A 55 21.21 -39.46 -10.87
N GLN A 56 21.99 -39.79 -11.91
CA GLN A 56 21.58 -39.60 -13.30
C GLN A 56 20.45 -40.55 -13.69
N LEU A 57 20.53 -41.83 -13.30
CA LEU A 57 19.47 -42.81 -13.56
C LEU A 57 18.17 -42.46 -12.84
N ASP A 58 18.26 -42.03 -11.57
CA ASP A 58 17.11 -41.56 -10.81
C ASP A 58 16.51 -40.29 -11.42
N GLY A 59 17.35 -39.35 -11.87
CA GLY A 59 16.92 -38.16 -12.60
C GLY A 59 16.18 -38.50 -13.90
N VAL A 60 16.71 -39.42 -14.70
CA VAL A 60 16.07 -39.90 -15.94
C VAL A 60 14.75 -40.60 -15.64
N ARG A 61 14.71 -41.45 -14.60
CA ARG A 61 13.49 -42.16 -14.21
C ARG A 61 12.40 -41.20 -13.74
N VAL A 62 12.75 -40.23 -12.90
CA VAL A 62 11.82 -39.18 -12.46
C VAL A 62 11.35 -38.34 -13.64
N GLY A 63 12.26 -37.95 -14.54
CA GLY A 63 11.92 -37.20 -15.75
C GLY A 63 10.95 -37.96 -16.67
N LEU A 64 11.17 -39.26 -16.88
CA LEU A 64 10.27 -40.11 -17.66
C LEU A 64 8.88 -40.23 -17.02
N ASN A 65 8.82 -40.45 -15.71
CA ASN A 65 7.55 -40.51 -15.00
C ASN A 65 6.80 -39.17 -15.08
N GLN A 66 7.49 -38.04 -14.90
CA GLN A 66 6.90 -36.71 -15.03
C GLN A 66 6.38 -36.44 -16.45
N LEU A 67 7.12 -36.85 -17.48
CA LEU A 67 6.68 -36.74 -18.87
C LEU A 67 5.44 -37.59 -19.15
N GLN A 68 5.40 -38.81 -18.60
CA GLN A 68 4.25 -39.68 -18.74
C GLN A 68 3.01 -39.12 -18.03
N SER A 69 3.18 -38.58 -16.81
CA SER A 69 2.11 -37.87 -16.10
C SER A 69 1.63 -36.64 -16.87
N ALA A 70 2.54 -35.78 -17.36
CA ALA A 70 2.19 -34.60 -18.13
C ALA A 70 1.44 -34.96 -19.43
N LEU A 71 1.78 -36.07 -20.07
CA LEU A 71 1.07 -36.56 -21.25
C LEU A 71 -0.36 -37.00 -20.91
N HIS A 72 -0.54 -37.67 -19.77
CA HIS A 72 -1.86 -38.04 -19.28
C HIS A 72 -2.70 -36.79 -18.94
N ASP A 73 -2.13 -35.83 -18.21
CA ASP A 73 -2.78 -34.58 -17.85
C ASP A 73 -3.20 -33.79 -19.11
N MET A 74 -2.35 -33.74 -20.14
CA MET A 74 -2.70 -33.10 -21.41
C MET A 74 -3.85 -33.80 -22.14
N GLN A 75 -3.93 -35.13 -22.07
CA GLN A 75 -5.05 -35.88 -22.65
C GLN A 75 -6.36 -35.60 -21.91
N GLU A 76 -6.30 -35.53 -20.57
CA GLU A 76 -7.44 -35.19 -19.74
C GLU A 76 -7.90 -33.74 -20.00
N ILE A 77 -6.98 -32.77 -20.03
CA ILE A 77 -7.27 -31.37 -20.38
C ILE A 77 -7.93 -31.28 -21.76
N LYS A 78 -7.44 -32.06 -22.74
CA LYS A 78 -8.02 -32.08 -24.09
C LYS A 78 -9.44 -32.64 -24.10
N GLN A 79 -9.73 -33.69 -23.32
CA GLN A 79 -11.09 -34.21 -23.17
C GLN A 79 -12.00 -33.20 -22.47
N ASN A 80 -11.52 -32.59 -21.39
CA ASN A 80 -12.26 -31.56 -20.66
C ASN A 80 -12.56 -30.35 -21.55
N LEU A 81 -11.61 -29.90 -22.37
CA LEU A 81 -11.81 -28.81 -23.33
C LEU A 81 -12.87 -29.16 -24.39
N LYS A 82 -12.86 -30.38 -24.91
CA LYS A 82 -13.91 -30.85 -25.83
C LYS A 82 -15.28 -30.89 -25.16
N TRP A 83 -15.35 -31.43 -23.94
CA TRP A 83 -16.59 -31.48 -23.18
C TRP A 83 -17.13 -30.07 -22.86
N ILE A 84 -16.24 -29.13 -22.55
CA ILE A 84 -16.56 -27.70 -22.40
C ILE A 84 -17.14 -27.18 -23.71
N GLU A 85 -16.44 -27.32 -24.84
CA GLU A 85 -16.90 -26.84 -26.15
C GLU A 85 -18.29 -27.40 -26.52
N GLU A 86 -18.51 -28.70 -26.32
CA GLU A 86 -19.79 -29.37 -26.54
C GLU A 86 -20.88 -28.83 -25.61
N SER A 87 -20.58 -28.61 -24.32
CA SER A 87 -21.53 -28.04 -23.36
C SER A 87 -21.90 -26.59 -23.69
N PHE A 88 -20.92 -25.79 -24.12
CA PHE A 88 -21.11 -24.39 -24.51
C PHE A 88 -21.83 -24.23 -25.85
N SER A 89 -21.91 -25.26 -26.69
CA SER A 89 -22.66 -25.22 -27.96
C SER A 89 -24.14 -24.89 -27.80
N SER A 90 -24.74 -25.25 -26.65
CA SER A 90 -26.13 -24.96 -26.31
C SER A 90 -26.35 -23.55 -25.70
N VAL A 91 -25.29 -22.87 -25.28
CA VAL A 91 -25.37 -21.58 -24.57
C VAL A 91 -25.87 -20.44 -25.46
N PRO A 92 -25.51 -20.32 -26.76
CA PRO A 92 -26.09 -19.30 -27.63
C PRO A 92 -27.62 -19.41 -27.78
N ALA A 93 -28.15 -20.63 -27.85
CA ALA A 93 -29.59 -20.89 -27.95
C ALA A 93 -30.33 -20.64 -26.62
N LEU A 94 -29.66 -20.83 -25.48
CA LEU A 94 -30.18 -20.45 -24.17
C LEU A 94 -30.12 -18.94 -23.96
N ASN A 95 -29.06 -18.27 -24.42
CA ASN A 95 -28.90 -16.83 -24.33
C ASN A 95 -29.97 -16.08 -25.12
N SER A 96 -30.36 -16.58 -26.30
CA SER A 96 -31.48 -16.00 -27.06
C SER A 96 -32.83 -16.20 -26.37
N LYS A 97 -33.09 -17.39 -25.81
CA LYS A 97 -34.33 -17.67 -25.06
C LYS A 97 -34.44 -16.88 -23.76
N LEU A 98 -33.32 -16.64 -23.08
CA LEU A 98 -33.28 -15.89 -21.82
C LEU A 98 -33.10 -14.39 -22.03
N GLN A 99 -33.09 -13.91 -23.27
CA GLN A 99 -32.89 -12.50 -23.57
C GLN A 99 -34.00 -11.63 -22.97
N ASP A 100 -35.27 -12.05 -23.10
CA ASP A 100 -36.41 -11.35 -22.51
C ASP A 100 -36.33 -11.31 -20.97
N VAL A 101 -35.94 -12.43 -20.34
CA VAL A 101 -35.74 -12.52 -18.88
C VAL A 101 -34.58 -11.64 -18.43
N ARG A 102 -33.51 -11.54 -19.24
CA ARG A 102 -32.36 -10.68 -18.96
C ARG A 102 -32.72 -9.21 -19.09
N GLU A 103 -33.53 -8.84 -20.08
CA GLU A 103 -34.04 -7.48 -20.23
C GLU A 103 -34.94 -7.09 -19.06
N GLU A 104 -35.87 -7.96 -18.65
CA GLU A 104 -36.70 -7.73 -17.47
C GLU A 104 -35.89 -7.72 -16.18
N ASN A 105 -34.88 -8.59 -16.03
CA ASN A 105 -33.96 -8.55 -14.89
C ASN A 105 -33.11 -7.27 -14.89
N MET A 106 -32.68 -6.77 -16.05
CA MET A 106 -31.99 -5.49 -16.15
C MET A 106 -32.91 -4.33 -15.72
N ARG A 107 -34.17 -4.33 -16.15
CA ARG A 107 -35.17 -3.34 -15.71
C ARG A 107 -35.41 -3.45 -14.20
N HIS A 108 -35.60 -4.65 -13.68
CA HIS A 108 -35.81 -4.87 -12.25
C HIS A 108 -34.59 -4.43 -11.44
N SER A 109 -33.37 -4.77 -11.88
CA SER A 109 -32.13 -4.32 -11.27
C SER A 109 -32.04 -2.78 -11.26
N GLN A 110 -32.41 -2.12 -12.36
CA GLN A 110 -32.49 -0.65 -12.41
C GLN A 110 -33.52 -0.09 -11.43
N TYR A 111 -34.70 -0.71 -11.31
CA TYR A 111 -35.73 -0.28 -10.34
C TYR A 111 -35.29 -0.49 -8.90
N VAL A 112 -34.61 -1.59 -8.58
CA VAL A 112 -34.05 -1.85 -7.24
C VAL A 112 -33.02 -0.79 -6.90
N THR A 113 -32.07 -0.51 -7.80
CA THR A 113 -31.07 0.56 -7.62
C THR A 113 -31.76 1.92 -7.45
N ALA A 114 -32.79 2.22 -8.25
CA ALA A 114 -33.55 3.46 -8.13
C ALA A 114 -34.31 3.56 -6.79
N MET A 115 -34.85 2.45 -6.28
CA MET A 115 -35.58 2.40 -5.01
C MET A 115 -34.65 2.55 -3.81
N GLU A 116 -33.47 1.93 -3.85
CA GLU A 116 -32.40 2.14 -2.85
C GLU A 116 -31.93 3.59 -2.85
N ASN A 117 -31.64 4.14 -4.03
CA ASN A 117 -31.26 5.53 -4.21
C ASN A 117 -32.34 6.52 -3.70
N LEU A 118 -33.63 6.23 -3.94
CA LEU A 118 -34.75 7.02 -3.42
C LEU A 118 -34.78 7.02 -1.88
N LYS A 119 -34.55 5.87 -1.24
CA LYS A 119 -34.47 5.79 0.22
C LYS A 119 -33.36 6.69 0.75
N HIS A 120 -32.19 6.67 0.10
CA HIS A 120 -31.08 7.55 0.47
C HIS A 120 -31.47 9.02 0.34
N ILE A 121 -32.08 9.42 -0.80
CA ILE A 121 -32.59 10.79 -1.03
C ILE A 121 -33.50 11.22 0.13
N PHE A 122 -34.55 10.48 0.48
CA PHE A 122 -35.44 10.92 1.57
C PHE A 122 -34.76 11.05 2.94
N THR A 123 -33.69 10.29 3.19
CA THR A 123 -32.94 10.34 4.46
C THR A 123 -31.84 11.40 4.51
N VAL A 124 -31.46 12.02 3.39
CA VAL A 124 -30.36 13.01 3.33
C VAL A 124 -30.62 14.21 4.25
N PRO A 125 -31.80 14.89 4.22
CA PRO A 125 -31.99 16.10 5.02
C PRO A 125 -31.92 15.83 6.52
N GLU A 126 -32.52 14.74 6.98
CA GLU A 126 -32.47 14.30 8.39
C GLU A 126 -31.03 13.94 8.80
N SER A 127 -30.29 13.25 7.93
CA SER A 127 -28.91 12.86 8.18
C SER A 127 -27.97 14.07 8.20
N VAL A 128 -28.21 15.07 7.35
CA VAL A 128 -27.49 16.34 7.34
C VAL A 128 -27.70 17.06 8.67
N GLU A 129 -28.93 17.16 9.16
CA GLU A 129 -29.23 17.82 10.43
C GLU A 129 -28.59 17.11 11.62
N LYS A 130 -28.67 15.77 11.68
CA LYS A 130 -27.96 14.96 12.69
C LYS A 130 -26.45 15.17 12.62
N THR A 131 -25.88 15.26 11.42
CA THR A 131 -24.44 15.51 11.23
C THR A 131 -24.06 16.89 11.74
N LYS A 132 -24.88 17.93 11.49
CA LYS A 132 -24.68 19.29 12.05
C LYS A 132 -24.69 19.25 13.59
N GLN A 133 -25.59 18.47 14.20
CA GLN A 133 -25.63 18.29 15.66
C GLN A 133 -24.37 17.60 16.20
N TRP A 134 -23.91 16.51 15.58
CA TRP A 134 -22.67 15.82 16.01
C TRP A 134 -21.41 16.67 15.86
N ILE A 135 -21.38 17.56 14.86
CA ILE A 135 -20.30 18.56 14.72
C ILE A 135 -20.30 19.49 15.93
N ASN A 136 -21.46 19.99 16.34
CA ASN A 136 -21.59 20.88 17.49
C ASN A 136 -21.25 20.18 18.82
N GLU A 137 -21.54 18.87 18.93
CA GLU A 137 -21.20 18.03 20.08
C GLU A 137 -19.72 17.58 20.10
N GLY A 138 -18.94 17.87 19.05
CA GLY A 138 -17.53 17.45 18.95
C GLY A 138 -17.32 15.96 18.62
N LYS A 139 -18.36 15.23 18.20
CA LYS A 139 -18.30 13.79 17.87
C LYS A 139 -17.76 13.54 16.46
N LEU A 140 -16.50 13.92 16.21
CA LEU A 140 -15.86 13.93 14.89
C LEU A 140 -15.93 12.59 14.14
N LEU A 141 -15.85 11.46 14.83
CA LEU A 141 -15.88 10.13 14.18
C LEU A 141 -17.26 9.81 13.58
N HIS A 142 -18.33 10.14 14.32
CA HIS A 142 -19.71 9.92 13.88
C HIS A 142 -20.06 10.88 12.76
N THR A 143 -19.62 12.14 12.87
CA THR A 143 -19.70 13.13 11.79
C THR A 143 -19.03 12.61 10.52
N HIS A 144 -17.79 12.14 10.60
CA HIS A 144 -17.07 11.63 9.43
C HIS A 144 -17.79 10.41 8.82
N GLN A 145 -18.28 9.48 9.63
CA GLN A 145 -19.01 8.31 9.13
C GLN A 145 -20.26 8.74 8.34
N CYS A 146 -21.11 9.59 8.92
CA CYS A 146 -22.33 10.02 8.25
C CYS A 146 -22.04 10.88 7.03
N LEU A 147 -21.02 11.75 7.09
CA LEU A 147 -20.56 12.50 5.92
C LEU A 147 -20.08 11.57 4.81
N THR A 148 -19.34 10.50 5.15
CA THR A 148 -18.87 9.51 4.18
C THR A 148 -20.04 8.81 3.51
N ASP A 149 -21.07 8.42 4.28
CA ASP A 149 -22.26 7.77 3.74
C ASP A 149 -23.03 8.71 2.79
N LEU A 150 -23.15 9.99 3.15
CA LEU A 150 -23.75 11.02 2.31
C LEU A 150 -22.94 11.29 1.04
N GLU A 151 -21.62 11.44 1.14
CA GLU A 151 -20.72 11.62 -0.01
C GLU A 151 -20.76 10.41 -0.95
N ASN A 152 -20.75 9.18 -0.42
CA ASN A 152 -20.87 7.96 -1.22
C ASN A 152 -22.21 7.91 -1.97
N SER A 153 -23.32 8.20 -1.30
CA SER A 153 -24.64 8.21 -1.95
C SER A 153 -24.72 9.22 -3.11
N ARG A 154 -24.13 10.41 -2.92
CA ARG A 154 -24.00 11.43 -3.97
C ARG A 154 -23.13 10.93 -5.12
N ASP A 155 -21.99 10.36 -4.80
CA ASP A 155 -21.00 9.94 -5.79
C ASP A 155 -21.49 8.75 -6.63
N ASP A 156 -22.23 7.82 -6.02
CA ASP A 156 -22.88 6.70 -6.71
C ASP A 156 -23.98 7.20 -7.65
N LEU A 157 -24.83 8.14 -7.21
CA LEU A 157 -25.83 8.80 -8.05
C LEU A 157 -25.20 9.55 -9.23
N LEU A 158 -24.12 10.28 -8.98
CA LEU A 158 -23.40 11.01 -10.03
C LEU A 158 -22.69 10.06 -11.00
N TYR A 159 -22.20 8.91 -10.52
CA TYR A 159 -21.58 7.89 -11.36
C TYR A 159 -22.60 7.19 -12.27
N GLU A 160 -23.76 6.80 -11.75
CA GLU A 160 -24.84 6.24 -12.57
C GLU A 160 -25.33 7.24 -13.62
N LEU A 161 -25.44 8.52 -13.25
CA LEU A 161 -25.74 9.58 -14.21
C LEU A 161 -24.63 9.73 -15.27
N TYR A 162 -23.36 9.62 -14.87
CA TYR A 162 -22.21 9.70 -15.78
C TYR A 162 -22.23 8.58 -16.84
N LYS A 163 -22.70 7.38 -16.49
CA LYS A 163 -22.78 6.22 -17.38
C LYS A 163 -23.84 6.36 -18.48
N LEU A 164 -24.86 7.19 -18.28
CA LEU A 164 -25.95 7.38 -19.24
C LEU A 164 -25.48 8.25 -20.44
N PRO A 165 -25.69 7.81 -21.69
CA PRO A 165 -25.19 8.50 -22.89
C PRO A 165 -25.94 9.80 -23.25
N ASN A 166 -27.13 10.05 -22.68
CA ASN A 166 -27.92 11.28 -22.90
C ASN A 166 -28.25 11.92 -21.54
N GLN A 167 -27.36 12.78 -21.06
CA GLN A 167 -27.54 13.48 -19.79
C GLN A 167 -28.27 14.80 -20.02
N ALA A 168 -29.45 14.98 -19.40
CA ALA A 168 -30.02 16.31 -19.30
C ALA A 168 -29.15 17.15 -18.35
N PRO A 169 -28.67 18.34 -18.75
CA PRO A 169 -27.88 19.20 -17.86
C PRO A 169 -28.65 19.62 -16.60
N ALA A 170 -29.99 19.60 -16.65
CA ALA A 170 -30.88 19.87 -15.53
C ALA A 170 -30.72 18.86 -14.37
N ASP A 171 -30.56 17.57 -14.67
CA ASP A 171 -30.45 16.52 -13.64
C ASP A 171 -29.16 16.66 -12.82
N LYS A 172 -28.06 17.05 -13.48
CA LYS A 172 -26.80 17.38 -12.81
C LYS A 172 -26.93 18.58 -11.88
N ILE A 173 -27.66 19.61 -12.32
CA ILE A 173 -27.87 20.83 -11.54
C ILE A 173 -28.75 20.51 -10.32
N MET A 174 -29.81 19.72 -10.50
CA MET A 174 -30.70 19.30 -9.42
C MET A 174 -29.95 18.49 -8.36
N LEU A 175 -29.15 17.50 -8.76
CA LEU A 175 -28.34 16.71 -7.82
C LEU A 175 -27.31 17.57 -7.08
N LYS A 176 -26.65 18.52 -7.78
CA LYS A 176 -25.72 19.43 -7.12
C LYS A 176 -26.40 20.31 -6.07
N ALA A 177 -27.56 20.89 -6.40
CA ALA A 177 -28.32 21.71 -5.46
C ALA A 177 -28.79 20.87 -4.26
N TYR A 178 -29.19 19.62 -4.50
CA TYR A 178 -29.64 18.72 -3.43
C TYR A 178 -28.54 18.36 -2.43
N PHE A 179 -27.31 18.15 -2.91
CA PHE A 179 -26.17 17.77 -2.09
C PHE A 179 -25.26 18.95 -1.69
N GLU A 180 -25.69 20.20 -1.93
CA GLU A 180 -24.90 21.40 -1.57
C GLU A 180 -24.61 21.48 -0.07
N ASP A 181 -25.59 21.12 0.77
CA ASP A 181 -25.45 21.04 2.22
C ASP A 181 -24.35 20.05 2.66
N VAL A 182 -24.12 18.98 1.89
CA VAL A 182 -23.08 17.97 2.18
C VAL A 182 -21.69 18.55 1.96
N GLU A 183 -21.52 19.40 0.95
CA GLU A 183 -20.26 20.12 0.74
C GLU A 183 -20.00 21.11 1.89
N GLY A 184 -21.05 21.80 2.36
CA GLY A 184 -21.00 22.63 3.57
C GLY A 184 -20.58 21.84 4.81
N LEU A 185 -21.13 20.64 5.03
CA LEU A 185 -20.74 19.74 6.12
C LEU A 185 -19.28 19.31 6.02
N SER A 186 -18.81 18.99 4.82
CA SER A 186 -17.41 18.60 4.57
C SER A 186 -16.45 19.75 4.95
N GLN A 187 -16.80 21.00 4.61
CA GLN A 187 -16.04 22.18 5.01
C GLN A 187 -16.08 22.44 6.52
N LEU A 188 -17.22 22.21 7.19
CA LEU A 188 -17.33 22.34 8.64
C LEU A 188 -16.47 21.31 9.36
N LEU A 189 -16.47 20.05 8.91
CA LEU A 189 -15.60 19.00 9.44
C LEU A 189 -14.12 19.36 9.22
N GLU A 190 -13.75 19.86 8.04
CA GLU A 190 -12.39 20.35 7.77
C GLU A 190 -11.98 21.44 8.76
N LYS A 191 -12.87 22.42 9.05
CA LYS A 191 -12.60 23.49 10.02
C LYS A 191 -12.38 22.96 11.43
N GLN A 192 -13.19 21.98 11.87
CA GLN A 192 -13.01 21.36 13.19
C GLN A 192 -11.70 20.56 13.28
N LEU A 193 -11.38 19.77 12.24
CA LEU A 193 -10.10 19.05 12.19
C LEU A 193 -8.91 20.02 12.21
N ARG A 194 -8.99 21.12 11.46
CA ARG A 194 -7.98 22.18 11.47
C ARG A 194 -7.78 22.78 12.87
N LEU A 195 -8.85 22.99 13.62
CA LEU A 195 -8.78 23.51 14.98
C LEU A 195 -8.14 22.51 15.95
N VAL A 196 -8.46 21.23 15.83
CA VAL A 196 -7.86 20.16 16.65
C VAL A 196 -6.36 20.03 16.34
N VAL A 197 -6.00 20.02 15.05
CA VAL A 197 -4.59 19.92 14.60
C VAL A 197 -3.79 21.16 15.00
N SER A 198 -4.35 22.38 14.92
CA SER A 198 -3.61 23.59 15.32
C SER A 198 -3.25 23.60 16.80
N ARG A 199 -4.04 22.91 17.64
CA ARG A 199 -3.85 22.81 19.08
C ARG A 199 -3.08 21.56 19.52
N THR A 200 -2.50 20.80 18.58
CA THR A 200 -1.85 19.49 18.83
C THR A 200 -0.98 19.47 20.08
N LEU A 201 -0.02 20.40 20.23
CA LEU A 201 0.91 20.40 21.37
C LEU A 201 0.23 20.61 22.73
N ASN A 202 -0.87 21.36 22.76
CA ASN A 202 -1.64 21.62 23.97
C ASN A 202 -2.63 20.48 24.27
N THR A 203 -3.30 19.97 23.24
CA THR A 203 -4.28 18.89 23.36
C THR A 203 -3.61 17.58 23.76
N LEU A 204 -2.43 17.25 23.23
CA LEU A 204 -1.69 16.03 23.61
C LEU A 204 -1.32 15.97 25.09
N ARG A 205 -1.18 17.10 25.78
CA ARG A 205 -0.92 17.14 27.22
C ARG A 205 -2.16 16.80 28.06
N LYS A 206 -3.36 17.03 27.52
CA LYS A 206 -4.63 16.82 28.23
C LYS A 206 -5.32 15.53 27.78
N GLU A 207 -5.58 15.41 26.48
CA GLU A 207 -6.36 14.34 25.88
C GLU A 207 -5.75 13.91 24.53
N PRO A 208 -4.81 12.95 24.52
CA PRO A 208 -4.18 12.45 23.30
C PRO A 208 -5.16 11.79 22.32
N THR A 209 -6.28 11.29 22.82
CA THR A 209 -7.30 10.56 22.05
C THR A 209 -7.94 11.43 20.97
N GLU A 210 -8.16 12.73 21.22
CA GLU A 210 -8.75 13.64 20.24
C GLU A 210 -7.87 13.77 18.99
N ILE A 211 -6.55 13.87 19.19
CA ILE A 211 -5.57 13.97 18.10
C ILE A 211 -5.52 12.67 17.31
N VAL A 212 -5.50 11.52 17.98
CA VAL A 212 -5.53 10.22 17.31
C VAL A 212 -6.81 10.06 16.48
N THR A 213 -7.97 10.52 16.98
CA THR A 213 -9.22 10.50 16.21
C THR A 213 -9.15 11.40 14.98
N ALA A 214 -8.64 12.62 15.12
CA ALA A 214 -8.47 13.54 13.98
C ALA A 214 -7.51 12.97 12.92
N LEU A 215 -6.36 12.43 13.33
CA LEU A 215 -5.40 11.79 12.42
C LEU A 215 -5.98 10.55 11.75
N ARG A 216 -6.76 9.74 12.48
CA ARG A 216 -7.45 8.58 11.90
C ARG A 216 -8.44 8.98 10.81
N ILE A 217 -9.13 10.09 10.98
CA ILE A 217 -10.02 10.66 9.96
C ILE A 217 -9.21 11.11 8.74
N ILE A 218 -8.14 11.88 8.94
CA ILE A 218 -7.26 12.33 7.85
C ILE A 218 -6.71 11.14 7.03
N GLU A 219 -6.22 10.10 7.70
CA GLU A 219 -5.69 8.91 7.02
C GLU A 219 -6.75 8.11 6.26
N ARG A 220 -7.99 8.08 6.76
CA ARG A 220 -9.11 7.47 6.02
C ARG A 220 -9.44 8.26 4.76
N GLU A 221 -9.41 9.58 4.85
CA GLU A 221 -9.69 10.49 3.74
C GLU A 221 -8.61 10.45 2.66
N GLU A 222 -7.33 10.33 3.03
CA GLU A 222 -6.23 10.13 2.07
C GLU A 222 -6.35 8.78 1.33
N LYS A 223 -6.81 7.72 2.03
CA LYS A 223 -7.09 6.43 1.38
C LYS A 223 -8.27 6.51 0.42
N ALA A 224 -9.32 7.25 0.79
CA ALA A 224 -10.46 7.51 -0.08
C ALA A 224 -10.06 8.31 -1.33
N ASP A 225 -9.21 9.34 -1.17
CA ASP A 225 -8.62 10.10 -2.28
C ASP A 225 -7.83 9.19 -3.23
N ALA A 226 -6.97 8.31 -2.70
CA ALA A 226 -6.19 7.37 -3.51
C ALA A 226 -7.08 6.39 -4.29
N PHE A 227 -8.14 5.89 -3.65
CA PHE A 227 -9.10 4.98 -4.30
C PHE A 227 -9.92 5.69 -5.38
N ALA A 228 -10.34 6.94 -5.14
CA ALA A 228 -11.04 7.75 -6.15
C ALA A 228 -10.15 8.00 -7.38
N LEU A 229 -8.87 8.32 -7.17
CA LEU A 229 -7.90 8.48 -8.27
C LEU A 229 -7.66 7.18 -9.03
N GLN A 230 -7.63 6.03 -8.35
CA GLN A 230 -7.53 4.73 -9.02
C GLN A 230 -8.77 4.42 -9.86
N ARG A 231 -9.96 4.70 -9.32
CA ARG A 231 -11.24 4.52 -10.02
C ARG A 231 -11.35 5.45 -11.23
N GLN A 232 -10.83 6.67 -11.14
CA GLN A 232 -10.77 7.60 -12.26
C GLN A 232 -9.93 7.04 -13.42
N ARG A 233 -8.81 6.37 -13.14
CA ARG A 233 -7.99 5.73 -14.19
C ARG A 233 -8.72 4.64 -14.94
N GLN A 234 -9.66 3.95 -14.29
CA GLN A 234 -10.44 2.85 -14.89
C GLN A 234 -11.71 3.34 -15.58
N SER A 235 -12.43 4.27 -14.96
CA SER A 235 -13.78 4.68 -15.37
C SER A 235 -13.87 6.07 -15.99
N GLY A 236 -12.82 6.89 -15.90
CA GLY A 236 -12.81 8.29 -16.31
C GLY A 236 -13.57 9.25 -15.37
N PHE A 237 -14.32 8.73 -14.39
CA PHE A 237 -15.10 9.52 -13.45
C PHE A 237 -14.32 9.85 -12.18
N LEU A 238 -14.35 11.12 -11.77
CA LEU A 238 -13.82 11.59 -10.50
C LEU A 238 -14.93 12.31 -9.73
N PRO A 239 -15.22 11.91 -8.47
CA PRO A 239 -16.19 12.60 -7.65
C PRO A 239 -15.87 14.08 -7.43
N PRO A 240 -16.89 14.94 -7.30
CA PRO A 240 -16.69 16.35 -7.00
C PRO A 240 -16.05 16.55 -5.62
N GLY A 241 -15.04 17.41 -5.56
CA GLY A 241 -14.31 17.73 -4.32
C GLY A 241 -13.15 16.77 -3.97
N ARG A 242 -12.88 15.75 -4.80
CA ARG A 242 -11.72 14.85 -4.65
C ARG A 242 -10.60 15.21 -5.63
N PRO A 243 -9.31 15.08 -5.26
CA PRO A 243 -8.80 14.73 -3.94
C PRO A 243 -8.84 15.90 -2.94
N LYS A 244 -9.21 15.63 -1.68
CA LYS A 244 -9.32 16.64 -0.61
C LYS A 244 -7.95 17.04 -0.01
N ARG A 245 -6.96 16.14 -0.03
CA ARG A 245 -5.58 16.35 0.46
C ARG A 245 -5.50 16.88 1.89
N TRP A 246 -6.28 16.28 2.79
CA TRP A 246 -6.35 16.73 4.19
C TRP A 246 -5.05 16.56 4.96
N ARG A 247 -4.18 15.61 4.57
CA ARG A 247 -2.86 15.47 5.18
C ARG A 247 -1.96 16.67 4.91
N GLU A 248 -1.94 17.17 3.68
CA GLU A 248 -1.17 18.35 3.29
C GLU A 248 -1.65 19.57 4.08
N LYS A 249 -2.97 19.80 4.09
CA LYS A 249 -3.59 20.87 4.88
C LYS A 249 -3.30 20.75 6.38
N ALA A 250 -3.28 19.54 6.94
CA ALA A 250 -2.97 19.33 8.35
C ALA A 250 -1.51 19.70 8.67
N LEU A 251 -0.56 19.36 7.79
CA LEU A 251 0.85 19.73 7.96
C LEU A 251 1.06 21.25 7.86
N GLU A 252 0.40 21.92 6.92
CA GLU A 252 0.41 23.39 6.83
C GLU A 252 -0.13 24.05 8.10
N VAL A 253 -1.14 23.45 8.72
CA VAL A 253 -1.75 23.96 9.95
C VAL A 253 -0.81 23.79 11.14
N LEU A 254 -0.07 22.68 11.20
CA LEU A 254 0.98 22.50 12.20
C LEU A 254 2.10 23.54 12.03
N GLU A 255 2.53 23.79 10.80
CA GLU A 255 3.54 24.81 10.51
C GLU A 255 3.07 26.21 10.92
N LYS A 256 1.83 26.59 10.58
CA LYS A 256 1.23 27.85 11.03
C LYS A 256 1.12 27.95 12.55
N SER A 257 0.79 26.85 13.23
CA SER A 257 0.74 26.80 14.69
C SER A 257 2.12 27.03 15.30
N VAL A 258 3.17 26.42 14.74
CA VAL A 258 4.56 26.64 15.16
C VAL A 258 4.99 28.08 14.94
N ALA A 259 4.67 28.67 13.77
CA ALA A 259 4.96 30.08 13.48
C ALA A 259 4.29 31.02 14.49
N GLN A 260 2.99 30.84 14.76
CA GLN A 260 2.23 31.64 15.72
C GLN A 260 2.80 31.54 17.15
N ARG A 261 3.34 30.39 17.54
CA ARG A 261 3.99 30.21 18.85
C ARG A 261 5.30 30.98 18.95
N ILE A 262 6.10 31.00 17.89
CA ILE A 262 7.36 31.76 17.83
C ILE A 262 7.07 33.27 17.84
N GLU A 263 6.09 33.73 17.05
CA GLU A 263 5.64 35.13 17.05
C GLU A 263 5.10 35.55 18.42
N GLY A 264 4.26 34.71 19.04
CA GLY A 264 3.72 34.98 20.38
C GLY A 264 4.75 34.95 21.52
N THR A 265 6.00 34.55 21.25
CA THR A 265 7.11 34.61 22.21
C THR A 265 7.81 35.97 22.20
N GLN A 266 7.53 36.81 21.21
CA GLN A 266 8.04 38.18 21.18
C GLN A 266 7.25 39.04 22.16
N VAL A 267 7.83 39.26 23.35
CA VAL A 267 7.22 40.04 24.43
C VAL A 267 7.56 41.53 24.34
N ASP A 268 8.72 41.86 23.79
CA ASP A 268 9.27 43.23 23.75
C ASP A 268 9.32 43.78 22.30
N GLU A 269 8.97 45.06 22.11
CA GLU A 269 9.19 45.76 20.85
C GLU A 269 10.69 46.10 20.68
N ARG A 270 11.19 46.09 19.44
CA ARG A 270 12.61 46.35 19.11
C ARG A 270 13.14 47.69 19.65
N ALA A 271 12.24 48.61 20.01
CA ALA A 271 12.55 49.96 20.47
C ALA A 271 12.80 50.09 21.99
N ASP A 272 12.32 49.13 22.80
CA ASP A 272 12.19 49.34 24.25
C ASP A 272 13.38 48.85 25.10
N ASP A 273 14.14 47.83 24.66
CA ASP A 273 15.25 47.27 25.44
C ASP A 273 16.40 46.79 24.54
N LYS A 274 17.64 47.23 24.76
CA LYS A 274 18.81 46.74 24.00
C LYS A 274 19.06 45.23 24.15
N MET A 275 18.53 44.61 25.22
CA MET A 275 18.64 43.17 25.50
C MET A 275 17.43 42.37 25.00
N TRP A 276 16.49 42.99 24.27
CA TRP A 276 15.27 42.35 23.76
C TRP A 276 15.59 41.05 22.99
N LEU A 277 16.63 41.08 22.13
CA LEU A 277 17.01 39.94 21.31
C LEU A 277 17.54 38.78 22.15
N VAL A 278 18.34 39.06 23.18
CA VAL A 278 18.89 38.02 24.06
C VAL A 278 17.77 37.35 24.87
N ARG A 279 16.83 38.14 25.39
CA ARG A 279 15.65 37.60 26.10
C ARG A 279 14.76 36.81 25.16
N TYR A 280 14.47 37.33 23.97
CA TYR A 280 13.68 36.66 22.96
C TYR A 280 14.27 35.31 22.55
N LEU A 281 15.58 35.26 22.28
CA LEU A 281 16.26 34.02 21.91
C LEU A 281 16.25 33.00 23.05
N GLU A 282 16.41 33.44 24.30
CA GLU A 282 16.36 32.55 25.47
C GLU A 282 14.95 31.99 25.70
N LEU A 283 13.90 32.82 25.60
CA LEU A 283 12.51 32.39 25.70
C LEU A 283 12.14 31.44 24.56
N THR A 284 12.56 31.75 23.34
CA THR A 284 12.34 30.91 22.16
C THR A 284 13.07 29.57 22.30
N ARG A 285 14.31 29.56 22.82
CA ARG A 285 15.06 28.32 23.11
C ARG A 285 14.31 27.44 24.11
N GLN A 286 13.80 28.03 25.20
CA GLN A 286 13.03 27.29 26.21
C GLN A 286 11.75 26.70 25.61
N LEU A 287 10.99 27.51 24.86
CA LEU A 287 9.78 27.08 24.15
C LEU A 287 10.04 25.89 23.22
N ILE A 288 11.03 26.00 22.33
CA ILE A 288 11.36 24.93 21.38
C ILE A 288 11.73 23.64 22.11
N LEU A 289 12.54 23.73 23.15
CA LEU A 289 12.97 22.53 23.90
C LEU A 289 11.79 21.85 24.61
N GLU A 290 10.88 22.62 25.19
CA GLU A 290 9.66 22.09 25.80
C GLU A 290 8.74 21.45 24.77
N ASP A 291 8.51 22.12 23.64
CA ASP A 291 7.65 21.62 22.58
C ASP A 291 8.25 20.37 21.92
N LEU A 292 9.54 20.36 21.59
CA LEU A 292 10.21 19.18 21.03
C LEU A 292 10.25 18.00 22.01
N ARG A 293 10.32 18.26 23.32
CA ARG A 293 10.18 17.21 24.34
C ARG A 293 8.79 16.59 24.29
N VAL A 294 7.74 17.40 24.18
CA VAL A 294 6.36 16.94 23.99
C VAL A 294 6.20 16.17 22.69
N VAL A 295 6.78 16.66 21.58
CA VAL A 295 6.73 15.96 20.30
C VAL A 295 7.36 14.57 20.40
N LYS A 296 8.55 14.48 20.98
CA LYS A 296 9.26 13.20 21.12
C LYS A 296 8.54 12.21 22.05
N THR A 297 7.90 12.69 23.11
CA THR A 297 7.30 11.83 24.14
C THR A 297 5.83 11.50 23.88
N LEU A 298 5.04 12.47 23.40
CA LEU A 298 3.59 12.38 23.26
C LEU A 298 3.11 12.36 21.80
N CYS A 299 3.77 13.05 20.86
CA CYS A 299 3.36 12.99 19.44
C CYS A 299 3.75 11.65 18.79
N VAL A 300 4.96 11.15 19.03
CA VAL A 300 5.46 9.91 18.40
C VAL A 300 4.48 8.72 18.51
N PRO A 301 3.88 8.39 19.67
CA PRO A 301 2.92 7.29 19.75
C PRO A 301 1.56 7.59 19.09
N CYS A 302 1.21 8.85 18.87
CA CYS A 302 -0.10 9.25 18.32
C CYS A 302 -0.10 9.37 16.78
N PHE A 303 1.05 9.66 16.17
CA PHE A 303 1.18 9.87 14.73
C PHE A 303 1.63 8.60 14.02
N PRO A 304 1.16 8.34 12.78
CA PRO A 304 1.68 7.23 11.98
C PRO A 304 3.19 7.38 11.73
N PRO A 305 3.99 6.29 11.75
CA PRO A 305 5.45 6.36 11.56
C PRO A 305 5.88 7.04 10.25
N GLN A 306 5.04 6.95 9.22
CA GLN A 306 5.30 7.52 7.89
C GLN A 306 5.37 9.06 7.89
N TYR A 307 4.82 9.72 8.91
CA TYR A 307 4.84 11.18 9.01
C TYR A 307 6.21 11.73 9.41
N ASP A 308 7.06 10.91 10.05
CA ASP A 308 8.33 11.33 10.62
C ASP A 308 8.21 12.65 11.41
N ILE A 309 7.23 12.65 12.33
CA ILE A 309 6.69 13.87 12.92
C ILE A 309 7.75 14.69 13.68
N VAL A 310 8.73 14.02 14.28
CA VAL A 310 9.84 14.67 14.99
C VAL A 310 10.68 15.51 14.03
N ASN A 311 11.14 14.91 12.92
CA ASN A 311 11.93 15.64 11.94
C ASN A 311 11.10 16.74 11.26
N LYS A 312 9.81 16.51 11.04
CA LYS A 312 8.89 17.55 10.53
C LYS A 312 8.79 18.74 11.47
N PHE A 313 8.57 18.53 12.77
CA PHE A 313 8.55 19.63 13.74
C PHE A 313 9.90 20.35 13.81
N VAL A 314 11.03 19.62 13.86
CA VAL A 314 12.36 20.24 13.87
C VAL A 314 12.57 21.13 12.64
N ASN A 315 12.19 20.66 11.45
CA ASN A 315 12.27 21.44 10.22
C ASN A 315 11.34 22.66 10.26
N MET A 316 10.11 22.52 10.75
CA MET A 316 9.17 23.63 10.91
C MET A 316 9.73 24.71 11.84
N TYR A 317 10.23 24.33 13.03
CA TYR A 317 10.88 25.29 13.94
C TYR A 317 12.09 25.95 13.28
N HIS A 318 12.97 25.18 12.63
CA HIS A 318 14.14 25.75 11.96
C HIS A 318 13.77 26.77 10.88
N THR A 319 12.81 26.44 10.01
CA THR A 319 12.34 27.33 8.95
C THR A 319 11.66 28.58 9.52
N CYS A 320 10.77 28.44 10.49
CA CYS A 320 10.07 29.57 11.11
C CYS A 320 11.03 30.49 11.87
N LEU A 321 12.00 29.94 12.62
CA LEU A 321 13.03 30.76 13.28
C LEU A 321 13.93 31.46 12.25
N SER A 322 14.39 30.75 11.22
CA SER A 322 15.21 31.36 10.18
C SER A 322 14.49 32.52 9.50
N ALA A 323 13.20 32.35 9.19
CA ALA A 323 12.38 33.41 8.60
C ALA A 323 12.24 34.60 9.56
N HIS A 324 11.93 34.35 10.83
CA HIS A 324 11.71 35.39 11.82
C HIS A 324 12.99 36.17 12.19
N VAL A 325 14.15 35.50 12.22
CA VAL A 325 15.45 36.16 12.49
C VAL A 325 15.97 36.92 11.26
N SER A 326 15.57 36.53 10.04
CA SER A 326 15.96 37.20 8.80
C SER A 326 15.16 38.47 8.46
N HIS A 327 13.98 38.65 9.09
CA HIS A 327 13.11 39.83 8.98
C HIS A 327 13.32 40.79 10.17
#